data_AF-A0A5B1BSA6-F1
#
_entry.id   AF-A0A5B1BSA6-F1
#
_cell.length_a   1.000
_cell.length_b   1.000
_cell.length_c   1.000
_cell.angle_alpha   90.00
_cell.angle_beta   90.00
_cell.angle_gamma   90.00
#
_symmetry.space_group_name_H-M   'P 1'
#
loop_
_entity.id
_entity.type
_entity.pdbx_description
1 polymer ?
#
loop_
_entity_poly.entity_id
_entity_poly.type
_entity_poly.pdbx_seq_one_letter_code
_entity_poly.pdbx_strand_id
1 'polypeptide(L)'
;MGFSFAVPEVMTAAAGELAGLGSTVSVANAAAAANTLGILAAAEDEVSAAVAALFSAHGQAYQTLSGHAEAFHAQFVQALTASAGSYASAEAASASPLQQLLDTINAPSLALTGRPLIGNGANGAPGSGQDGAPGGWLFGDGGAGGSGIGSQNGGAGGAAGLIGTGGAGGVGGSSQTSAGGAGGQGGAGGLLWGSGGSGGAGGTTAVGATGGAGGAGGSGGLLGAGGAGGMGGASDANVGGAGGAGGTGGLLGGLVGAGGGAGGVGGLGGTLGGVGGAGGDAGLLAGSGGSGGAGGVTNGGPSGAVGGNGGNAGLLVGDGGAGGAGGFSTVGVGGSGGTGGSAGFVLGSAGAGGSGGASMSGDGGSGGVGG
;
A
#
# COMPACT_ATOMS: atom_id res chain seq x y z
N MET A 1 -13.74 -26.48 -17.86
CA MET A 1 -13.53 -26.12 -16.43
C MET A 1 -13.82 -24.63 -16.33
N GLY A 2 -15.02 -24.24 -15.90
CA GLY A 2 -15.37 -22.83 -15.71
C GLY A 2 -15.02 -22.42 -14.28
N PHE A 3 -14.28 -21.34 -14.11
CA PHE A 3 -13.98 -20.79 -12.79
C PHE A 3 -15.15 -19.88 -12.38
N SER A 4 -15.86 -20.23 -11.30
CA SER A 4 -16.86 -19.34 -10.69
C SER A 4 -16.16 -18.40 -9.71
N PHE A 5 -16.18 -17.10 -9.98
CA PHE A 5 -15.72 -16.08 -9.05
C PHE A 5 -16.90 -15.65 -8.18
N ALA A 6 -16.88 -15.99 -6.89
CA ALA A 6 -17.75 -15.42 -5.87
C ALA A 6 -16.86 -14.77 -4.81
N VAL A 7 -17.29 -13.63 -4.26
CA VAL A 7 -16.62 -12.98 -3.12
C VAL A 7 -17.56 -13.10 -1.92
N PRO A 8 -17.42 -14.14 -1.08
CA PRO A 8 -18.35 -14.44 0.01
C PRO A 8 -18.54 -13.26 0.98
N GLU A 9 -17.49 -12.45 1.20
CA GLU A 9 -17.51 -11.27 2.05
C GLU A 9 -18.44 -10.18 1.51
N VAL A 10 -18.39 -9.92 0.19
CA VAL A 10 -19.26 -8.92 -0.46
C VAL A 10 -20.71 -9.40 -0.47
N MET A 11 -20.95 -10.70 -0.66
CA MET A 11 -22.30 -11.28 -0.62
C MET A 11 -22.91 -11.22 0.78
N THR A 12 -22.10 -11.47 1.82
CA THR A 12 -22.55 -11.40 3.22
C THR A 12 -22.84 -9.96 3.65
N ALA A 13 -22.01 -9.01 3.24
CA ALA A 13 -22.25 -7.58 3.47
C ALA A 13 -23.54 -7.10 2.77
N ALA A 14 -23.72 -7.45 1.50
CA ALA A 14 -24.91 -7.10 0.74
C ALA A 14 -26.20 -7.73 1.33
N ALA A 15 -26.13 -8.97 1.82
CA ALA A 15 -27.26 -9.60 2.51
C ALA A 15 -27.65 -8.85 3.80
N GLY A 16 -26.67 -8.36 4.55
CA GLY A 16 -26.88 -7.51 5.73
C GLY A 16 -27.53 -6.17 5.39
N GLU A 17 -27.05 -5.49 4.34
CA GLU A 17 -27.64 -4.23 3.87
C GLU A 17 -29.07 -4.41 3.36
N LEU A 18 -29.34 -5.47 2.59
CA LEU A 18 -30.68 -5.82 2.12
C LEU A 18 -31.63 -6.11 3.28
N ALA A 19 -31.17 -6.81 4.33
CA ALA A 19 -31.98 -7.02 5.53
C ALA A 19 -32.35 -5.68 6.21
N GLY A 20 -31.41 -4.73 6.28
CA GLY A 20 -31.64 -3.38 6.79
C GLY A 20 -32.65 -2.58 5.94
N LEU A 21 -32.54 -2.65 4.62
CA LEU A 21 -33.51 -2.04 3.69
C LEU A 21 -34.91 -2.65 3.86
N GLY A 22 -35.02 -3.97 3.95
CA GLY A 22 -36.29 -4.66 4.17
C GLY A 22 -36.98 -4.22 5.46
N SER A 23 -36.23 -4.09 6.55
CA SER A 23 -36.72 -3.55 7.82
C SER A 23 -37.22 -2.11 7.69
N THR A 24 -36.44 -1.24 7.04
CA THR A 24 -36.80 0.17 6.82
C THR A 24 -38.08 0.32 6.01
N VAL A 25 -38.21 -0.46 4.93
CA VAL A 25 -39.39 -0.44 4.05
C VAL A 25 -40.62 -0.99 4.78
N SER A 26 -40.49 -2.05 5.56
CA SER A 26 -41.59 -2.62 6.34
C SER A 26 -42.13 -1.62 7.37
N VAL A 27 -41.23 -0.94 8.11
CA VAL A 27 -41.62 0.10 9.07
C VAL A 27 -42.31 1.28 8.37
N ALA A 28 -41.79 1.74 7.23
CA ALA A 28 -42.40 2.81 6.47
C ALA A 28 -43.79 2.42 5.92
N ASN A 29 -43.93 1.20 5.42
CA ASN A 29 -45.18 0.67 4.90
C ASN A 29 -46.25 0.51 6.00
N ALA A 30 -45.84 0.06 7.19
CA ALA A 30 -46.70 0.00 8.37
C ALA A 30 -47.14 1.39 8.86
N ALA A 31 -46.22 2.37 8.89
CA ALA A 31 -46.53 3.75 9.30
C ALA A 31 -47.49 4.45 8.32
N ALA A 32 -47.37 4.17 7.02
CA ALA A 32 -48.25 4.73 5.99
C ALA A 32 -49.69 4.18 6.06
N ALA A 33 -49.87 2.95 6.55
CA ALA A 33 -51.16 2.25 6.57
C ALA A 33 -52.28 3.07 7.23
N ALA A 34 -51.97 3.78 8.33
CA ALA A 34 -52.94 4.59 9.06
C ALA A 34 -53.57 5.72 8.22
N ASN A 35 -52.80 6.30 7.29
CA ASN A 35 -53.25 7.44 6.48
C ASN A 35 -53.80 7.04 5.11
N THR A 36 -53.54 5.81 4.65
CA THR A 36 -53.96 5.33 3.32
C THR A 36 -55.18 4.42 3.33
N LEU A 37 -55.53 3.84 4.48
CA LEU A 37 -56.64 2.87 4.59
C LEU A 37 -57.95 3.47 5.12
N GLY A 38 -57.88 4.65 5.73
CA GLY A 38 -59.02 5.30 6.40
C GLY A 38 -59.38 6.65 5.79
N ILE A 39 -59.34 6.77 4.45
CA ILE A 39 -59.63 8.03 3.78
C ILE A 39 -61.12 8.34 3.94
N LEU A 40 -61.41 9.51 4.52
CA LEU A 40 -62.77 10.01 4.70
C LEU A 40 -63.22 10.77 3.45
N ALA A 41 -64.53 10.72 3.16
CA ALA A 41 -65.12 11.51 2.09
C ALA A 41 -64.95 13.01 2.39
N ALA A 42 -64.59 13.80 1.38
CA ALA A 42 -64.35 15.24 1.53
C ALA A 42 -65.65 16.04 1.74
N ALA A 43 -66.79 15.52 1.26
CA ALA A 43 -68.13 16.03 1.46
C ALA A 43 -69.14 14.87 1.48
N GLU A 44 -70.40 15.16 1.84
CA GLU A 44 -71.47 14.16 1.98
C GLU A 44 -72.07 13.68 0.63
N ASP A 45 -71.39 13.96 -0.48
CA ASP A 45 -71.83 13.56 -1.81
C ASP A 45 -71.27 12.19 -2.22
N GLU A 46 -71.98 11.53 -3.13
CA GLU A 46 -71.68 10.18 -3.61
C GLU A 46 -70.34 10.11 -4.37
N VAL A 47 -69.90 11.19 -5.02
CA VAL A 47 -68.62 11.24 -5.74
C VAL A 47 -67.48 11.25 -4.73
N SER A 48 -67.56 12.07 -3.69
CA SER A 48 -66.58 12.09 -2.58
C SER A 48 -66.49 10.74 -1.86
N ALA A 49 -67.62 10.07 -1.61
CA ALA A 49 -67.66 8.75 -1.01
C ALA A 49 -67.02 7.66 -1.91
N ALA A 50 -67.33 7.68 -3.21
CA ALA A 50 -66.77 6.74 -4.18
C ALA A 50 -65.26 6.91 -4.34
N VAL A 51 -64.77 8.16 -4.37
CA VAL A 51 -63.33 8.47 -4.44
C VAL A 51 -62.59 7.99 -3.19
N ALA A 52 -63.14 8.24 -1.99
CA ALA A 52 -62.57 7.76 -0.72
C ALA A 52 -62.50 6.21 -0.65
N ALA A 53 -63.56 5.52 -1.13
CA ALA A 53 -63.59 4.07 -1.21
C ALA A 53 -62.56 3.50 -2.20
N LEU A 54 -62.39 4.13 -3.37
CA LEU A 54 -61.38 3.75 -4.36
C LEU A 54 -59.97 3.83 -3.78
N PHE A 55 -59.62 4.95 -3.13
CA PHE A 55 -58.29 5.13 -2.55
C PHE A 55 -58.04 4.19 -1.37
N SER A 56 -59.05 3.93 -0.53
CA SER A 56 -58.94 2.97 0.58
C SER A 56 -58.76 1.54 0.08
N ALA A 57 -59.49 1.12 -0.97
CA ALA A 57 -59.31 -0.18 -1.62
C ALA A 57 -57.93 -0.31 -2.28
N HIS A 58 -57.42 0.76 -2.90
CA HIS A 58 -56.06 0.80 -3.43
C HIS A 58 -55.01 0.65 -2.33
N GLY A 59 -55.20 1.32 -1.18
CA GLY A 59 -54.35 1.16 0.00
C GLY A 59 -54.32 -0.28 0.53
N GLN A 60 -55.46 -0.97 0.57
CA GLN A 60 -55.54 -2.38 0.98
C GLN A 60 -54.81 -3.32 0.02
N ALA A 61 -54.98 -3.11 -1.29
CA ALA A 61 -54.28 -3.88 -2.32
C ALA A 61 -52.76 -3.67 -2.24
N TYR A 62 -52.32 -2.42 -2.01
CA TYR A 62 -50.92 -2.10 -1.77
C TYR A 62 -50.35 -2.82 -0.54
N GLN A 63 -51.06 -2.84 0.58
CA GLN A 63 -50.61 -3.53 1.79
C GLN A 63 -50.46 -5.05 1.61
N THR A 64 -51.37 -5.67 0.85
CA THR A 64 -51.28 -7.10 0.52
C THR A 64 -50.07 -7.39 -0.37
N LEU A 65 -49.83 -6.55 -1.39
CA LEU A 65 -48.66 -6.67 -2.26
C LEU A 65 -47.35 -6.46 -1.48
N SER A 66 -47.30 -5.48 -0.59
CA SER A 66 -46.14 -5.23 0.27
C SER A 66 -45.84 -6.43 1.16
N GLY A 67 -46.85 -7.12 1.71
CA GLY A 67 -46.64 -8.35 2.46
C GLY A 67 -46.05 -9.50 1.62
N HIS A 68 -46.47 -9.64 0.36
CA HIS A 68 -45.84 -10.60 -0.56
C HIS A 68 -44.39 -10.21 -0.92
N ALA A 69 -44.13 -8.92 -1.11
CA ALA A 69 -42.79 -8.41 -1.40
C ALA A 69 -41.83 -8.60 -0.20
N GLU A 70 -42.30 -8.39 1.03
CA GLU A 70 -41.54 -8.66 2.26
C GLU A 70 -41.15 -10.15 2.38
N ALA A 71 -42.09 -11.05 2.12
CA ALA A 71 -41.83 -12.49 2.15
C ALA A 71 -40.81 -12.92 1.08
N PHE A 72 -40.94 -12.41 -0.15
CA PHE A 72 -39.96 -12.63 -1.21
C PHE A 72 -38.58 -12.08 -0.84
N HIS A 73 -38.52 -10.85 -0.30
CA HIS A 73 -37.28 -10.22 0.11
C HIS A 73 -36.57 -11.01 1.21
N ALA A 74 -37.31 -11.50 2.21
CA ALA A 74 -36.75 -12.35 3.27
C ALA A 74 -36.16 -13.65 2.70
N GLN A 75 -36.86 -14.31 1.78
CA GLN A 75 -36.37 -15.52 1.11
C GLN A 75 -35.12 -15.24 0.27
N PHE A 76 -35.07 -14.09 -0.42
CA PHE A 76 -33.91 -13.66 -1.20
C PHE A 76 -32.68 -13.44 -0.32
N VAL A 77 -32.81 -12.71 0.79
CA VAL A 77 -31.71 -12.49 1.75
C VAL A 77 -31.23 -13.81 2.36
N GLN A 78 -32.15 -14.71 2.69
CA GLN A 78 -31.82 -16.02 3.25
C GLN A 78 -31.03 -16.88 2.24
N ALA A 79 -31.48 -16.93 0.99
CA ALA A 79 -30.81 -17.67 -0.08
C ALA A 79 -29.42 -17.08 -0.39
N LEU A 80 -29.27 -15.76 -0.37
CA LEU A 80 -28.00 -15.08 -0.57
C LEU A 80 -27.01 -15.41 0.54
N THR A 81 -27.45 -15.36 1.80
CA THR A 81 -26.62 -15.71 2.97
C THR A 81 -26.19 -17.17 2.94
N ALA A 82 -27.11 -18.09 2.62
CA ALA A 82 -26.79 -19.52 2.51
C ALA A 82 -25.81 -19.82 1.38
N SER A 83 -25.93 -19.10 0.26
CA SER A 83 -25.02 -19.20 -0.87
C SER A 83 -23.62 -18.73 -0.48
N ALA A 84 -23.51 -17.57 0.19
CA ALA A 84 -22.23 -17.04 0.69
C ALA A 84 -21.52 -18.03 1.63
N GLY A 85 -22.26 -18.63 2.58
CA GLY A 85 -21.72 -19.67 3.47
C GLY A 85 -21.28 -20.95 2.74
N SER A 86 -21.96 -21.32 1.67
CA SER A 86 -21.59 -22.48 0.84
C SER A 86 -20.29 -22.22 0.07
N TYR A 87 -20.08 -21.01 -0.46
CA TYR A 87 -18.82 -20.64 -1.11
C TYR A 87 -17.66 -20.57 -0.11
N ALA A 88 -17.84 -19.94 1.06
CA ALA A 88 -16.81 -19.86 2.08
C ALA A 88 -16.40 -21.25 2.64
N SER A 89 -17.36 -22.14 2.83
CA SER A 89 -17.08 -23.52 3.28
C SER A 89 -16.41 -24.36 2.19
N ALA A 90 -16.75 -24.17 0.92
CA ALA A 90 -16.07 -24.80 -0.20
C ALA A 90 -14.60 -24.35 -0.30
N GLU A 91 -14.32 -23.05 -0.10
CA GLU A 91 -12.96 -22.52 -0.05
C GLU A 91 -12.17 -23.12 1.11
N ALA A 92 -12.72 -23.12 2.33
CA ALA A 92 -12.07 -23.72 3.50
C ALA A 92 -11.81 -25.22 3.33
N ALA A 93 -12.76 -25.97 2.76
CA ALA A 93 -12.61 -27.39 2.48
C ALA A 93 -11.55 -27.67 1.41
N SER A 94 -11.39 -26.76 0.44
CA SER A 94 -10.36 -26.87 -0.59
C SER A 94 -8.95 -26.53 -0.07
N ALA A 95 -8.83 -25.65 0.93
CA ALA A 95 -7.56 -25.22 1.51
C ALA A 95 -7.03 -26.14 2.62
N SER A 96 -7.91 -26.76 3.42
CA SER A 96 -7.49 -27.54 4.60
C SER A 96 -6.55 -28.73 4.31
N PRO A 97 -6.72 -29.51 3.23
CA PRO A 97 -5.79 -30.60 2.91
C PRO A 97 -4.40 -30.11 2.52
N LEU A 98 -4.32 -28.95 1.88
CA LEU A 98 -3.05 -28.32 1.51
C LEU A 98 -2.31 -27.79 2.73
N GLN A 99 -3.03 -27.21 3.71
CA GLN A 99 -2.41 -26.75 4.95
C GLN A 99 -1.83 -27.92 5.76
N GLN A 100 -2.56 -29.03 5.89
CA GLN A 100 -2.06 -30.22 6.60
C GLN A 100 -0.81 -30.81 5.93
N LEU A 101 -0.77 -30.81 4.59
CA LEU A 101 0.41 -31.24 3.85
C LEU A 101 1.59 -30.29 4.08
N LEU A 102 1.37 -28.98 4.06
CA LEU A 102 2.42 -27.98 4.34
C LEU A 102 2.95 -28.13 5.76
N ASP A 103 2.09 -28.32 6.76
CA ASP A 103 2.49 -28.54 8.15
C ASP A 103 3.34 -29.80 8.28
N THR A 104 2.96 -30.88 7.58
CA THR A 104 3.71 -32.14 7.57
C THR A 104 5.08 -31.98 6.91
N ILE A 105 5.17 -31.27 5.78
CA ILE A 105 6.42 -30.97 5.07
C ILE A 105 7.33 -30.07 5.90
N ASN A 106 6.76 -29.10 6.60
CA ASN A 106 7.49 -28.12 7.40
C ASN A 106 7.90 -28.65 8.77
N ALA A 107 7.25 -29.67 9.32
CA ALA A 107 7.50 -30.14 10.67
C ALA A 107 8.98 -30.47 10.94
N PRO A 108 9.72 -31.19 10.06
CA PRO A 108 11.13 -31.45 10.29
C PRO A 108 11.99 -30.18 10.29
N SER A 109 11.78 -29.27 9.35
CA SER A 109 12.58 -28.04 9.26
C SER A 109 12.28 -27.09 10.41
N LEU A 110 11.01 -26.99 10.83
CA LEU A 110 10.58 -26.17 11.96
C LEU A 110 11.18 -26.70 13.26
N ALA A 111 11.19 -28.02 13.46
CA ALA A 111 11.81 -28.64 14.63
C ALA A 111 13.33 -28.46 14.68
N LEU A 112 14.01 -28.47 13.53
CA LEU A 112 15.47 -28.38 13.46
C LEU A 112 16.00 -26.93 13.43
N THR A 113 15.25 -26.01 12.83
CA THR A 113 15.76 -24.65 12.51
C THR A 113 14.89 -23.52 13.06
N GLY A 114 13.70 -23.83 13.61
CA GLY A 114 12.72 -22.82 14.00
C GLY A 114 12.07 -22.08 12.82
N ARG A 115 12.29 -22.55 11.58
CA ARG A 115 11.82 -21.90 10.35
C ARG A 115 11.21 -22.94 9.38
N PRO A 116 10.06 -22.63 8.75
CA PRO A 116 9.45 -23.54 7.78
C PRO A 116 10.34 -23.73 6.55
N LEU A 117 10.18 -24.86 5.87
CA LEU A 117 10.85 -25.16 4.61
C LEU A 117 10.16 -24.39 3.47
N ILE A 118 8.83 -24.34 3.51
CA ILE A 118 7.95 -23.72 2.54
C ILE A 118 6.90 -22.89 3.26
N GLY A 119 6.69 -21.65 2.83
CA GLY A 119 5.63 -20.78 3.33
C GLY A 119 6.11 -19.35 3.50
N ASN A 120 5.18 -18.40 3.42
CA ASN A 120 5.53 -17.00 3.59
C ASN A 120 5.82 -16.68 5.06
N GLY A 121 6.62 -15.63 5.27
CA GLY A 121 6.88 -15.09 6.58
C GLY A 121 5.63 -14.43 7.16
N ALA A 122 5.42 -14.59 8.47
CA ALA A 122 4.37 -13.88 9.17
C ALA A 122 4.63 -12.36 9.14
N ASN A 123 3.60 -11.57 8.86
CA ASN A 123 3.70 -10.12 8.92
C ASN A 123 3.80 -9.64 10.37
N GLY A 124 4.56 -8.58 10.59
CA GLY A 124 4.53 -7.84 11.85
C GLY A 124 3.15 -7.22 12.08
N ALA A 125 2.70 -7.21 13.33
CA ALA A 125 1.37 -6.69 13.64
C ALA A 125 1.29 -5.17 13.36
N PRO A 126 0.20 -4.66 12.77
CA PRO A 126 0.02 -3.21 12.58
C PRO A 126 0.12 -2.45 13.91
N GLY A 127 0.83 -1.33 13.89
CA GLY A 127 1.04 -0.48 15.06
C GLY A 127 2.05 -0.99 16.10
N SER A 128 2.65 -2.17 15.88
CA SER A 128 3.60 -2.75 16.82
C SER A 128 5.07 -2.39 16.55
N GLY A 129 5.38 -1.91 15.34
CA GLY A 129 6.75 -1.77 14.86
C GLY A 129 7.53 -3.09 14.78
N GLN A 130 6.86 -4.25 14.90
CA GLN A 130 7.52 -5.56 14.84
C GLN A 130 7.99 -5.88 13.44
N ASP A 131 9.14 -6.52 13.35
CA ASP A 131 9.67 -7.01 12.08
C ASP A 131 8.77 -8.11 11.50
N GLY A 132 8.72 -8.18 10.17
CA GLY A 132 8.18 -9.33 9.46
C GLY A 132 9.10 -10.53 9.64
N ALA A 133 8.51 -11.70 9.87
CA ALA A 133 9.25 -12.94 9.96
C ALA A 133 9.83 -13.32 8.58
N PRO A 134 10.95 -14.07 8.54
CA PRO A 134 11.49 -14.55 7.28
C PRO A 134 10.55 -15.58 6.62
N GLY A 135 10.54 -15.61 5.29
CA GLY A 135 9.87 -16.65 4.50
C GLY A 135 10.51 -18.03 4.69
N GLY A 136 9.95 -19.10 4.15
CA GLY A 136 10.48 -20.45 4.26
C GLY A 136 11.87 -20.59 3.64
N TRP A 137 12.63 -21.62 4.00
CA TRP A 137 13.99 -21.82 3.50
C TRP A 137 14.07 -21.99 1.97
N LEU A 138 13.13 -22.72 1.36
CA LEU A 138 13.12 -23.00 -0.07
C LEU A 138 12.20 -22.05 -0.84
N PHE A 139 10.95 -21.97 -0.41
CA PHE A 139 9.93 -21.16 -1.07
C PHE A 139 9.19 -20.34 -0.03
N GLY A 140 9.10 -19.04 -0.27
CA GLY A 140 8.30 -18.16 0.56
C GLY A 140 8.80 -16.74 0.53
N ASP A 141 7.85 -15.83 0.40
CA ASP A 141 8.09 -14.40 0.57
C ASP A 141 8.37 -14.08 2.03
N GLY A 142 9.16 -13.05 2.28
CA GLY A 142 9.30 -12.49 3.62
C GLY A 142 8.04 -11.77 4.07
N GLY A 143 7.75 -11.82 5.38
CA GLY A 143 6.62 -11.08 5.95
C GLY A 143 6.83 -9.57 5.90
N ALA A 144 5.76 -8.81 5.74
CA ALA A 144 5.83 -7.35 5.85
C ALA A 144 6.12 -6.92 7.29
N GLY A 145 6.91 -5.86 7.48
CA GLY A 145 7.10 -5.22 8.77
C GLY A 145 5.84 -4.51 9.25
N GLY A 146 5.58 -4.60 10.56
CA GLY A 146 4.47 -3.90 11.21
C GLY A 146 4.70 -2.39 11.24
N SER A 147 3.64 -1.61 11.06
CA SER A 147 3.72 -0.15 11.22
C SER A 147 4.04 0.23 12.67
N GLY A 148 4.73 1.35 12.88
CA GLY A 148 4.92 1.94 14.21
C GLY A 148 3.72 2.80 14.65
N ILE A 149 3.60 3.05 15.96
CA ILE A 149 2.69 4.07 16.53
C ILE A 149 3.48 5.16 17.26
N GLY A 150 2.99 6.40 17.23
CA GLY A 150 3.69 7.52 17.87
C GLY A 150 5.07 7.73 17.25
N SER A 151 6.13 7.83 18.06
CA SER A 151 7.50 7.95 17.55
C SER A 151 8.20 6.60 17.30
N GLN A 152 7.48 5.48 17.33
CA GLN A 152 8.07 4.16 17.08
C GLN A 152 8.38 3.98 15.60
N ASN A 153 9.51 3.33 15.30
CA ASN A 153 9.86 2.98 13.95
C ASN A 153 8.91 1.90 13.40
N GLY A 154 8.79 1.83 12.08
CA GLY A 154 8.22 0.67 11.42
C GLY A 154 9.19 -0.51 11.49
N GLY A 155 8.65 -1.72 11.59
CA GLY A 155 9.45 -2.94 11.61
C GLY A 155 10.08 -3.21 10.24
N ALA A 156 11.22 -3.89 10.22
CA ALA A 156 11.83 -4.35 8.98
C ALA A 156 10.94 -5.41 8.29
N GLY A 157 10.97 -5.46 6.97
CA GLY A 157 10.44 -6.57 6.21
C GLY A 157 11.31 -7.82 6.38
N GLY A 158 10.67 -8.98 6.46
CA GLY A 158 11.35 -10.26 6.53
C GLY A 158 12.10 -10.58 5.24
N ALA A 159 13.22 -11.29 5.35
CA ALA A 159 13.92 -11.81 4.18
C ALA A 159 13.22 -13.06 3.63
N ALA A 160 13.28 -13.26 2.32
CA ALA A 160 12.91 -14.53 1.69
C ALA A 160 13.99 -15.61 1.90
N GLY A 161 13.70 -16.85 1.51
CA GLY A 161 14.64 -17.97 1.53
C GLY A 161 15.45 -18.10 0.25
N LEU A 162 15.34 -19.25 -0.42
CA LEU A 162 15.98 -19.52 -1.70
C LEU A 162 15.25 -18.83 -2.86
N ILE A 163 13.92 -18.97 -2.88
CA ILE A 163 13.02 -18.38 -3.86
C ILE A 163 11.90 -17.64 -3.11
N GLY A 164 11.73 -16.36 -3.41
CA GLY A 164 10.68 -15.53 -2.81
C GLY A 164 11.08 -14.06 -2.79
N THR A 165 10.10 -13.19 -2.67
CA THR A 165 10.32 -11.74 -2.57
C THR A 165 10.51 -11.32 -1.12
N GLY A 166 11.38 -10.33 -0.89
CA GLY A 166 11.55 -9.76 0.43
C GLY A 166 10.30 -9.00 0.88
N GLY A 167 9.99 -9.07 2.17
CA GLY A 167 8.84 -8.37 2.73
C GLY A 167 9.01 -6.85 2.70
N ALA A 168 7.91 -6.11 2.56
CA ALA A 168 7.97 -4.65 2.67
C ALA A 168 8.30 -4.22 4.11
N GLY A 169 9.05 -3.13 4.27
CA GLY A 169 9.25 -2.49 5.56
C GLY A 169 7.99 -1.77 6.03
N GLY A 170 7.76 -1.79 7.35
CA GLY A 170 6.63 -1.12 7.98
C GLY A 170 6.76 0.40 7.95
N VAL A 171 5.64 1.11 7.91
CA VAL A 171 5.67 2.58 8.01
C VAL A 171 6.04 3.02 9.42
N GLY A 172 6.82 4.10 9.53
CA GLY A 172 7.15 4.75 10.79
C GLY A 172 5.92 5.40 11.43
N GLY A 173 5.86 5.38 12.75
CA GLY A 173 4.77 6.00 13.50
C GLY A 173 4.75 7.52 13.33
N SER A 174 3.55 8.09 13.26
CA SER A 174 3.38 9.55 13.27
C SER A 174 3.27 10.06 14.70
N SER A 175 3.88 11.21 14.99
CA SER A 175 3.93 11.78 16.34
C SER A 175 3.63 13.26 16.33
N GLN A 176 2.75 13.73 17.23
CA GLN A 176 2.42 15.15 17.31
C GLN A 176 3.40 15.95 18.17
N THR A 177 4.17 15.30 19.05
CA THR A 177 4.99 15.98 20.07
C THR A 177 6.48 15.67 19.97
N SER A 178 6.85 14.73 19.11
CA SER A 178 8.20 14.18 18.98
C SER A 178 8.50 13.88 17.52
N ALA A 179 9.73 13.46 17.22
CA ALA A 179 10.11 13.07 15.87
C ALA A 179 9.20 11.95 15.34
N GLY A 180 8.92 11.95 14.03
CA GLY A 180 8.28 10.83 13.38
C GLY A 180 9.19 9.59 13.45
N GLY A 181 8.60 8.41 13.64
CA GLY A 181 9.35 7.16 13.60
C GLY A 181 9.93 6.92 12.21
N ALA A 182 11.10 6.30 12.11
CA ALA A 182 11.66 5.91 10.81
C ALA A 182 10.82 4.79 10.18
N GLY A 183 10.79 4.75 8.85
CA GLY A 183 10.27 3.61 8.11
C GLY A 183 11.19 2.39 8.26
N GLY A 184 10.60 1.21 8.30
CA GLY A 184 11.33 -0.05 8.35
C GLY A 184 12.02 -0.35 7.03
N GLN A 185 13.15 -1.05 7.08
CA GLN A 185 13.85 -1.49 5.86
C GLN A 185 13.05 -2.57 5.13
N GLY A 186 13.12 -2.62 3.81
CA GLY A 186 12.60 -3.75 3.05
C GLY A 186 13.48 -5.00 3.23
N GLY A 187 12.86 -6.17 3.25
CA GLY A 187 13.55 -7.45 3.37
C GLY A 187 14.29 -7.83 2.10
N ALA A 188 15.33 -8.66 2.22
CA ALA A 188 16.06 -9.17 1.06
C ALA A 188 15.21 -10.18 0.27
N GLY A 189 15.34 -10.14 -1.06
CA GLY A 189 14.81 -11.16 -1.96
C GLY A 189 15.53 -12.51 -1.81
N GLY A 190 14.93 -13.57 -2.34
CA GLY A 190 15.40 -14.93 -2.17
C GLY A 190 16.75 -15.15 -2.86
N LEU A 191 17.62 -15.96 -2.26
CA LEU A 191 19.03 -16.09 -2.68
C LEU A 191 19.21 -16.32 -4.19
N LEU A 192 18.38 -17.14 -4.82
CA LEU A 192 18.43 -17.39 -6.26
C LEU A 192 17.48 -16.48 -7.04
N TRP A 193 16.25 -16.35 -6.57
CA TRP A 193 15.21 -15.59 -7.26
C TRP A 193 14.31 -14.84 -6.29
N GLY A 194 14.05 -13.60 -6.65
CA GLY A 194 13.08 -12.73 -5.98
C GLY A 194 13.64 -11.34 -5.73
N SER A 195 12.77 -10.35 -5.87
CA SER A 195 13.12 -8.95 -5.63
C SER A 195 13.23 -8.66 -4.13
N GLY A 196 14.02 -7.65 -3.79
CA GLY A 196 13.98 -7.07 -2.45
C GLY A 196 12.65 -6.36 -2.20
N GLY A 197 12.24 -6.32 -0.93
CA GLY A 197 11.05 -5.62 -0.50
C GLY A 197 11.24 -4.11 -0.52
N SER A 198 10.15 -3.35 -0.66
CA SER A 198 10.21 -1.89 -0.54
C SER A 198 10.48 -1.45 0.91
N GLY A 199 11.22 -0.37 1.10
CA GLY A 199 11.33 0.28 2.39
C GLY A 199 10.03 0.98 2.79
N GLY A 200 9.75 1.03 4.09
CA GLY A 200 8.59 1.70 4.66
C GLY A 200 8.73 3.22 4.64
N ALA A 201 7.62 3.95 4.55
CA ALA A 201 7.64 5.39 4.68
C ALA A 201 8.00 5.82 6.11
N GLY A 202 8.70 6.95 6.26
CA GLY A 202 8.91 7.59 7.55
C GLY A 202 7.64 8.27 8.07
N GLY A 203 7.49 8.32 9.39
CA GLY A 203 6.33 8.90 10.06
C GLY A 203 6.35 10.43 10.06
N THR A 204 5.17 11.04 10.10
CA THR A 204 5.03 12.51 10.10
C THR A 204 5.11 13.11 11.50
N THR A 205 5.37 14.41 11.59
CA THR A 205 5.27 15.17 12.84
C THR A 205 4.79 16.60 12.67
N ALA A 206 4.07 17.12 13.67
CA ALA A 206 3.46 18.44 13.64
C ALA A 206 4.21 19.51 14.47
N VAL A 207 4.91 19.12 15.56
CA VAL A 207 5.50 20.10 16.50
C VAL A 207 7.00 19.95 16.60
N GLY A 208 7.74 20.97 16.13
CA GLY A 208 9.14 21.25 16.44
C GLY A 208 10.18 20.16 16.16
N ALA A 209 9.77 19.01 15.64
CA ALA A 209 10.60 17.82 15.49
C ALA A 209 10.75 17.41 14.03
N THR A 210 11.75 16.58 13.75
CA THR A 210 12.06 16.10 12.40
C THR A 210 11.10 14.99 11.99
N GLY A 211 10.70 14.98 10.72
CA GLY A 211 9.97 13.85 10.12
C GLY A 211 10.83 12.59 10.11
N GLY A 212 10.22 11.42 10.22
CA GLY A 212 10.95 10.15 10.21
C GLY A 212 11.62 9.89 8.86
N ALA A 213 12.81 9.32 8.84
CA ALA A 213 13.43 8.91 7.58
C ALA A 213 12.65 7.76 6.93
N GLY A 214 12.63 7.68 5.61
CA GLY A 214 12.14 6.51 4.88
C GLY A 214 13.11 5.34 5.05
N GLY A 215 12.57 4.12 5.10
CA GLY A 215 13.36 2.90 5.16
C GLY A 215 14.04 2.60 3.83
N ALA A 216 15.22 1.98 3.87
CA ALA A 216 15.88 1.52 2.64
C ALA A 216 15.10 0.36 2.01
N GLY A 217 15.14 0.25 0.68
CA GLY A 217 14.68 -0.94 -0.03
C GLY A 217 15.63 -2.13 0.18
N GLY A 218 15.08 -3.33 0.18
CA GLY A 218 15.84 -4.57 0.31
C GLY A 218 16.63 -4.90 -0.95
N SER A 219 17.72 -5.65 -0.82
CA SER A 219 18.49 -6.14 -1.98
C SER A 219 17.74 -7.25 -2.72
N GLY A 220 17.90 -7.30 -4.04
CA GLY A 220 17.46 -8.44 -4.84
C GLY A 220 18.27 -9.71 -4.56
N GLY A 221 17.65 -10.86 -4.82
CA GLY A 221 18.33 -12.16 -4.94
C GLY A 221 19.32 -12.20 -6.10
N LEU A 222 20.01 -13.32 -6.34
CA LEU A 222 20.96 -13.47 -7.47
C LEU A 222 20.42 -12.93 -8.80
N LEU A 223 19.15 -13.21 -9.10
CA LEU A 223 18.43 -12.79 -10.31
C LEU A 223 17.36 -11.73 -10.06
N GLY A 224 17.26 -11.21 -8.82
CA GLY A 224 16.19 -10.30 -8.40
C GLY A 224 16.50 -8.83 -8.63
N ALA A 225 15.47 -7.99 -8.63
CA ALA A 225 15.61 -6.54 -8.58
C ALA A 225 15.75 -6.05 -7.14
N GLY A 226 16.38 -4.89 -6.95
CA GLY A 226 16.36 -4.19 -5.67
C GLY A 226 14.98 -3.60 -5.37
N GLY A 227 14.61 -3.53 -4.09
CA GLY A 227 13.37 -2.89 -3.65
C GLY A 227 13.48 -1.38 -3.66
N ALA A 228 12.35 -0.67 -3.82
CA ALA A 228 12.35 0.80 -3.73
C ALA A 228 12.58 1.27 -2.29
N GLY A 229 13.24 2.42 -2.12
CA GLY A 229 13.34 3.12 -0.84
C GLY A 229 12.02 3.79 -0.46
N GLY A 230 11.76 3.89 0.85
CA GLY A 230 10.57 4.52 1.40
C GLY A 230 10.63 6.05 1.35
N MET A 231 9.49 6.71 1.24
CA MET A 231 9.38 8.16 1.37
C MET A 231 9.77 8.63 2.79
N GLY A 232 10.43 9.77 2.91
CA GLY A 232 10.64 10.44 4.19
C GLY A 232 9.38 11.13 4.72
N GLY A 233 9.18 11.10 6.03
CA GLY A 233 8.02 11.68 6.71
C GLY A 233 8.04 13.21 6.71
N ALA A 234 6.85 13.83 6.64
CA ALA A 234 6.73 15.29 6.68
C ALA A 234 6.94 15.86 8.09
N SER A 235 7.41 17.10 8.18
CA SER A 235 7.29 17.94 9.36
C SER A 235 6.80 19.35 9.04
N ASP A 236 5.83 19.84 9.80
CA ASP A 236 5.23 21.16 9.55
C ASP A 236 6.12 22.31 10.05
N ALA A 237 6.92 22.05 11.09
CA ALA A 237 7.67 23.08 11.82
C ALA A 237 9.19 22.91 11.77
N ASN A 238 9.71 21.81 11.22
CA ASN A 238 11.15 21.53 11.26
C ASN A 238 11.63 20.82 9.97
N VAL A 239 12.65 19.96 10.07
CA VAL A 239 13.22 19.27 8.91
C VAL A 239 12.35 18.08 8.51
N GLY A 240 12.06 17.91 7.22
CA GLY A 240 11.41 16.72 6.68
C GLY A 240 12.35 15.51 6.73
N GLY A 241 11.81 14.32 6.88
CA GLY A 241 12.60 13.09 6.88
C GLY A 241 13.24 12.83 5.52
N ALA A 242 14.47 12.32 5.49
CA ALA A 242 15.11 11.91 4.24
C ALA A 242 14.37 10.73 3.61
N GLY A 243 14.38 10.63 2.28
CA GLY A 243 13.94 9.43 1.57
C GLY A 243 14.94 8.28 1.77
N GLY A 244 14.42 7.06 1.82
CA GLY A 244 15.22 5.85 1.93
C GLY A 244 15.97 5.53 0.64
N ALA A 245 17.14 4.92 0.72
CA ALA A 245 17.85 4.45 -0.47
C ALA A 245 17.10 3.29 -1.14
N GLY A 246 17.19 3.19 -2.47
CA GLY A 246 16.79 2.00 -3.19
C GLY A 246 17.75 0.83 -2.91
N GLY A 247 17.21 -0.39 -2.93
CA GLY A 247 17.99 -1.61 -2.77
C GLY A 247 18.80 -1.93 -4.01
N THR A 248 19.91 -2.64 -3.84
CA THR A 248 20.74 -3.09 -4.96
C THR A 248 20.07 -4.22 -5.73
N GLY A 249 20.27 -4.24 -7.05
CA GLY A 249 19.91 -5.37 -7.90
C GLY A 249 20.75 -6.61 -7.59
N GLY A 250 20.23 -7.76 -7.96
CA GLY A 250 20.91 -9.04 -7.88
C GLY A 250 22.17 -9.10 -8.71
N LEU A 251 23.19 -9.85 -8.27
CA LEU A 251 24.48 -9.95 -8.95
C LEU A 251 24.35 -10.26 -10.46
N LEU A 252 23.39 -11.11 -10.83
CA LEU A 252 23.07 -11.50 -12.21
C LEU A 252 21.69 -10.99 -12.66
N GLY A 253 21.04 -10.13 -11.88
CA GLY A 253 19.68 -9.65 -12.11
C GLY A 253 19.50 -8.99 -13.48
N GLY A 254 20.46 -8.21 -13.93
CA GLY A 254 20.34 -7.55 -15.23
C GLY A 254 20.36 -8.48 -16.44
N LEU A 255 20.82 -9.74 -16.29
CA LEU A 255 20.71 -10.72 -17.37
C LEU A 255 19.25 -11.15 -17.60
N VAL A 256 18.39 -10.96 -16.61
CA VAL A 256 16.93 -11.19 -16.69
C VAL A 256 16.14 -9.87 -16.68
N GLY A 257 16.80 -8.73 -16.88
CA GLY A 257 16.18 -7.41 -16.93
C GLY A 257 15.88 -6.77 -15.57
N ALA A 258 16.38 -7.34 -14.47
CA ALA A 258 16.27 -6.73 -13.15
C ALA A 258 17.36 -5.65 -12.92
N GLY A 259 17.03 -4.61 -12.15
CA GLY A 259 17.92 -3.49 -11.86
C GLY A 259 17.92 -3.12 -10.38
N GLY A 260 18.57 -1.99 -10.07
CA GLY A 260 18.50 -1.38 -8.76
C GLY A 260 17.15 -0.73 -8.48
N GLY A 261 16.75 -0.67 -7.21
CA GLY A 261 15.52 -0.04 -6.78
C GLY A 261 15.60 1.48 -6.80
N ALA A 262 14.48 2.17 -7.00
CA ALA A 262 14.43 3.62 -6.92
C ALA A 262 14.64 4.11 -5.48
N GLY A 263 15.27 5.27 -5.31
CA GLY A 263 15.34 5.99 -4.04
C GLY A 263 14.00 6.62 -3.68
N GLY A 264 13.70 6.67 -2.39
CA GLY A 264 12.51 7.31 -1.86
C GLY A 264 12.60 8.83 -1.91
N VAL A 265 11.45 9.49 -2.04
CA VAL A 265 11.41 10.97 -2.01
C VAL A 265 11.59 11.48 -0.58
N GLY A 266 12.22 12.65 -0.44
CA GLY A 266 12.32 13.34 0.85
C GLY A 266 10.99 13.94 1.30
N GLY A 267 10.79 14.00 2.61
CA GLY A 267 9.58 14.54 3.24
C GLY A 267 9.51 16.07 3.18
N LEU A 268 8.31 16.61 3.25
CA LEU A 268 8.12 18.06 3.41
C LEU A 268 8.70 18.53 4.76
N GLY A 269 9.28 19.72 4.80
CA GLY A 269 9.78 20.34 6.03
C GLY A 269 9.43 21.81 6.13
N GLY A 270 9.03 22.25 7.32
CA GLY A 270 8.84 23.65 7.67
C GLY A 270 10.13 24.47 7.59
N THR A 271 11.26 23.92 8.04
CA THR A 271 12.58 24.60 7.99
C THR A 271 13.48 24.08 6.89
N LEU A 272 13.46 22.77 6.60
CA LEU A 272 14.19 22.18 5.48
C LEU A 272 13.49 20.89 5.05
N GLY A 273 13.26 20.67 3.77
CA GLY A 273 12.72 19.41 3.26
C GLY A 273 13.74 18.29 3.45
N GLY A 274 13.27 17.05 3.50
CA GLY A 274 14.16 15.90 3.51
C GLY A 274 14.90 15.76 2.19
N VAL A 275 16.14 15.30 2.22
CA VAL A 275 16.85 14.93 0.98
C VAL A 275 16.21 13.72 0.33
N GLY A 276 16.28 13.64 -1.00
CA GLY A 276 15.90 12.44 -1.73
C GLY A 276 16.86 11.27 -1.47
N GLY A 277 16.34 10.06 -1.43
CA GLY A 277 17.13 8.84 -1.29
C GLY A 277 17.89 8.51 -2.56
N ALA A 278 19.07 7.92 -2.45
CA ALA A 278 19.81 7.43 -3.62
C ALA A 278 19.07 6.25 -4.27
N GLY A 279 19.16 6.14 -5.60
CA GLY A 279 18.79 4.92 -6.30
C GLY A 279 19.80 3.79 -6.02
N GLY A 280 19.33 2.55 -6.04
CA GLY A 280 20.18 1.38 -5.87
C GLY A 280 20.99 1.08 -7.12
N ASP A 281 22.20 0.55 -6.95
CA ASP A 281 22.99 0.07 -8.06
C ASP A 281 22.38 -1.20 -8.68
N ALA A 282 22.65 -1.43 -9.96
CA ALA A 282 22.31 -2.67 -10.65
C ALA A 282 23.19 -3.86 -10.20
N GLY A 283 22.96 -5.01 -10.83
CA GLY A 283 23.80 -6.19 -10.70
C GLY A 283 25.21 -6.00 -11.29
N LEU A 284 26.12 -6.95 -11.04
CA LEU A 284 27.53 -6.82 -11.44
C LEU A 284 27.72 -6.72 -12.96
N LEU A 285 27.08 -7.59 -13.74
CA LEU A 285 27.38 -7.70 -15.18
C LEU A 285 26.47 -6.79 -16.02
N ALA A 286 25.20 -6.72 -15.66
CA ALA A 286 24.21 -5.99 -16.42
C ALA A 286 23.11 -5.45 -15.51
N GLY A 287 22.26 -4.60 -16.08
CA GLY A 287 21.05 -4.07 -15.46
C GLY A 287 21.12 -2.55 -15.31
N SER A 288 19.95 -1.92 -15.23
CA SER A 288 19.86 -0.48 -15.01
C SER A 288 20.00 -0.13 -13.54
N GLY A 289 20.69 0.98 -13.26
CA GLY A 289 20.66 1.58 -11.93
C GLY A 289 19.28 2.16 -11.61
N GLY A 290 18.93 2.21 -10.33
CA GLY A 290 17.69 2.81 -9.87
C GLY A 290 17.74 4.33 -9.93
N SER A 291 16.60 5.00 -10.16
CA SER A 291 16.53 6.46 -10.10
C SER A 291 16.68 6.97 -8.67
N GLY A 292 17.33 8.12 -8.48
CA GLY A 292 17.33 8.85 -7.22
C GLY A 292 15.96 9.46 -6.91
N GLY A 293 15.63 9.58 -5.63
CA GLY A 293 14.40 10.20 -5.15
C GLY A 293 14.47 11.72 -5.19
N ALA A 294 13.33 12.39 -5.36
CA ALA A 294 13.28 13.85 -5.30
C ALA A 294 13.53 14.38 -3.88
N GLY A 295 14.13 15.57 -3.78
CA GLY A 295 14.20 16.33 -2.54
C GLY A 295 12.82 16.82 -2.10
N GLY A 296 12.60 16.88 -0.80
CA GLY A 296 11.38 17.35 -0.17
C GLY A 296 11.18 18.86 -0.26
N VAL A 297 9.93 19.28 -0.14
CA VAL A 297 9.52 20.69 -0.15
C VAL A 297 9.96 21.40 1.14
N THR A 298 10.40 22.65 1.02
CA THR A 298 10.77 23.51 2.15
C THR A 298 9.82 24.71 2.27
N ASN A 299 9.14 24.86 3.40
CA ASN A 299 8.10 25.90 3.59
C ASN A 299 8.57 27.19 4.30
N GLY A 300 9.81 27.25 4.79
CA GLY A 300 10.37 28.43 5.47
C GLY A 300 11.90 28.44 5.55
N GLY A 301 12.55 27.52 4.84
CA GLY A 301 14.00 27.34 4.85
C GLY A 301 14.77 28.24 3.88
N PRO A 302 16.09 28.38 4.08
CA PRO A 302 16.95 29.15 3.17
C PRO A 302 17.18 28.46 1.82
N SER A 303 16.88 27.16 1.71
CA SER A 303 17.02 26.40 0.47
C SER A 303 16.09 25.19 0.41
N GLY A 304 15.74 24.80 -0.82
CA GLY A 304 15.15 23.51 -1.20
C GLY A 304 16.04 22.33 -0.79
N ALA A 305 15.46 21.15 -0.58
CA ALA A 305 16.23 19.95 -0.27
C ALA A 305 16.92 19.36 -1.52
N VAL A 306 18.03 18.66 -1.35
CA VAL A 306 18.76 18.07 -2.49
C VAL A 306 18.07 16.79 -2.98
N GLY A 307 18.01 16.59 -4.29
CA GLY A 307 17.59 15.33 -4.90
C GLY A 307 18.63 14.21 -4.71
N GLY A 308 18.17 12.97 -4.60
CA GLY A 308 19.04 11.81 -4.44
C GLY A 308 19.78 11.46 -5.72
N ASN A 309 20.95 10.85 -5.61
CA ASN A 309 21.70 10.40 -6.78
C ASN A 309 21.06 9.16 -7.42
N GLY A 310 21.18 9.00 -8.73
CA GLY A 310 20.86 7.75 -9.41
C GLY A 310 21.90 6.66 -9.13
N GLY A 311 21.47 5.40 -9.15
CA GLY A 311 22.34 4.23 -9.00
C GLY A 311 23.10 3.92 -10.28
N ASN A 312 24.22 3.23 -10.16
CA ASN A 312 25.03 2.84 -11.31
C ASN A 312 24.44 1.63 -12.04
N ALA A 313 24.66 1.57 -13.35
CA ALA A 313 24.38 0.39 -14.17
C ALA A 313 25.33 -0.77 -13.84
N GLY A 314 25.01 -1.95 -14.39
CA GLY A 314 25.93 -3.08 -14.37
C GLY A 314 27.15 -2.82 -15.24
N LEU A 315 28.27 -3.48 -14.93
CA LEU A 315 29.59 -3.19 -15.50
C LEU A 315 29.61 -3.22 -17.03
N LEU A 316 28.89 -4.14 -17.68
CA LEU A 316 28.96 -4.34 -19.12
C LEU A 316 27.78 -3.71 -19.84
N VAL A 317 26.54 -3.98 -19.38
CA VAL A 317 25.33 -3.58 -20.09
C VAL A 317 24.30 -2.96 -19.15
N GLY A 318 23.89 -1.73 -19.40
CA GLY A 318 22.77 -1.11 -18.69
C GLY A 318 22.88 0.40 -18.60
N ASP A 319 21.74 1.02 -18.32
CA ASP A 319 21.64 2.47 -18.16
C ASP A 319 21.87 2.87 -16.71
N GLY A 320 22.63 3.94 -16.50
CA GLY A 320 22.74 4.58 -15.20
C GLY A 320 21.39 5.16 -14.78
N GLY A 321 21.08 5.09 -13.50
CA GLY A 321 19.86 5.66 -12.95
C GLY A 321 19.85 7.18 -13.05
N ALA A 322 18.71 7.79 -13.32
CA ALA A 322 18.58 9.24 -13.28
C ALA A 322 18.73 9.80 -11.86
N GLY A 323 19.33 10.97 -11.71
CA GLY A 323 19.32 11.73 -10.47
C GLY A 323 17.93 12.29 -10.16
N GLY A 324 17.60 12.37 -8.88
CA GLY A 324 16.34 12.92 -8.40
C GLY A 324 16.29 14.44 -8.50
N ALA A 325 15.10 15.00 -8.68
CA ALA A 325 14.92 16.45 -8.72
C ALA A 325 15.23 17.09 -7.35
N GLY A 326 15.74 18.31 -7.35
CA GLY A 326 15.83 19.14 -6.16
C GLY A 326 14.45 19.58 -5.65
N GLY A 327 14.35 19.78 -4.35
CA GLY A 327 13.14 20.19 -3.65
C GLY A 327 12.78 21.65 -3.87
N PHE A 328 11.49 21.93 -3.83
CA PHE A 328 10.95 23.29 -3.97
C PHE A 328 11.13 24.13 -2.69
N SER A 329 11.36 25.44 -2.82
CA SER A 329 11.44 26.39 -1.69
C SER A 329 10.48 27.57 -1.80
N THR A 330 9.79 27.90 -0.70
CA THR A 330 8.87 29.05 -0.65
C THR A 330 9.57 30.39 -0.46
N VAL A 331 10.68 30.42 0.28
CA VAL A 331 11.40 31.65 0.67
C VAL A 331 12.84 31.66 0.15
N GLY A 332 13.48 30.49 0.08
CA GLY A 332 14.89 30.34 -0.25
C GLY A 332 15.15 29.96 -1.70
N VAL A 333 16.38 29.58 -2.01
CA VAL A 333 16.74 29.02 -3.33
C VAL A 333 16.14 27.62 -3.50
N GLY A 334 15.82 27.21 -4.72
CA GLY A 334 15.45 25.83 -5.00
C GLY A 334 16.59 24.85 -4.68
N GLY A 335 16.25 23.60 -4.37
CA GLY A 335 17.23 22.57 -4.02
C GLY A 335 18.00 22.09 -5.26
N SER A 336 19.23 21.62 -5.10
CA SER A 336 19.95 21.07 -6.24
C SER A 336 19.40 19.70 -6.67
N GLY A 337 19.42 19.42 -7.97
CA GLY A 337 19.18 18.07 -8.49
C GLY A 337 20.30 17.11 -8.09
N GLY A 338 19.96 15.82 -7.96
CA GLY A 338 20.91 14.74 -7.70
C GLY A 338 21.71 14.36 -8.95
N THR A 339 22.85 13.72 -8.78
CA THR A 339 23.66 13.27 -9.91
C THR A 339 23.05 12.04 -10.58
N GLY A 340 23.24 11.90 -11.90
CA GLY A 340 22.98 10.65 -12.59
C GLY A 340 23.98 9.55 -12.22
N GLY A 341 23.60 8.30 -12.41
CA GLY A 341 24.47 7.14 -12.22
C GLY A 341 25.27 6.79 -13.47
N SER A 342 26.34 6.03 -13.29
CA SER A 342 27.24 5.65 -14.40
C SER A 342 26.61 4.60 -15.33
N ALA A 343 26.95 4.65 -16.62
CA ALA A 343 26.55 3.66 -17.63
C ALA A 343 27.36 2.35 -17.55
N GLY A 344 26.84 1.30 -18.20
CA GLY A 344 27.64 0.10 -18.51
C GLY A 344 28.71 0.38 -19.57
N PHE A 345 29.85 -0.31 -19.47
CA PHE A 345 31.03 -0.09 -20.30
C PHE A 345 30.83 -0.44 -21.78
N VAL A 346 30.03 -1.47 -22.08
CA VAL A 346 29.86 -2.01 -23.44
C VAL A 346 28.63 -1.41 -24.13
N LEU A 347 27.48 -1.41 -23.44
CA LEU A 347 26.21 -0.90 -23.95
C LEU A 347 25.42 -0.24 -22.83
N GLY A 348 24.96 0.99 -23.04
CA GLY A 348 24.16 1.72 -22.06
C GLY A 348 24.38 3.22 -22.16
N SER A 349 23.51 3.96 -21.51
CA SER A 349 23.58 5.41 -21.36
C SER A 349 23.79 5.79 -19.91
N ALA A 350 24.54 6.86 -19.68
CA ALA A 350 24.69 7.38 -18.33
C ALA A 350 23.38 8.01 -17.87
N GLY A 351 23.15 7.99 -16.57
CA GLY A 351 21.99 8.60 -15.96
C GLY A 351 21.99 10.10 -16.20
N ALA A 352 20.82 10.65 -16.52
CA ALA A 352 20.63 12.10 -16.52
C ALA A 352 20.77 12.64 -15.10
N GLY A 353 21.35 13.82 -14.94
CA GLY A 353 21.27 14.57 -13.69
C GLY A 353 19.84 15.04 -13.42
N GLY A 354 19.48 15.18 -12.14
CA GLY A 354 18.17 15.66 -11.73
C GLY A 354 17.98 17.14 -12.04
N SER A 355 16.73 17.57 -12.26
CA SER A 355 16.44 19.00 -12.37
C SER A 355 16.65 19.72 -11.03
N GLY A 356 17.06 20.98 -11.06
CA GLY A 356 17.02 21.83 -9.87
C GLY A 356 15.58 22.09 -9.43
N GLY A 357 15.40 22.35 -8.14
CA GLY A 357 14.11 22.68 -7.54
C GLY A 357 13.66 24.09 -7.90
N ALA A 358 12.36 24.31 -7.93
CA ALA A 358 11.80 25.64 -8.14
C ALA A 358 11.79 26.47 -6.84
N SER A 359 11.65 27.79 -6.96
CA SER A 359 11.44 28.69 -5.83
C SER A 359 10.33 29.71 -6.11
N MET A 360 9.59 30.11 -5.06
CA MET A 360 8.59 31.19 -5.13
C MET A 360 9.21 32.58 -5.04
N SER A 361 10.29 32.74 -4.25
CA SER A 361 10.83 34.06 -3.89
C SER A 361 12.34 34.21 -4.12
N GLY A 362 13.04 33.11 -4.44
CA GLY A 362 14.48 33.07 -4.71
C GLY A 362 14.80 32.43 -6.06
N ASP A 363 16.08 32.21 -6.33
CA ASP A 363 16.53 31.55 -7.56
C ASP A 363 16.13 30.06 -7.58
N GLY A 364 15.97 29.51 -8.79
CA GLY A 364 15.88 28.07 -8.97
C GLY A 364 17.15 27.36 -8.51
N GLY A 365 17.02 26.10 -8.10
CA GLY A 365 18.16 25.27 -7.75
C GLY A 365 19.00 24.89 -8.96
N SER A 366 20.25 24.51 -8.73
CA SER A 366 21.11 23.98 -9.79
C SER A 366 20.63 22.60 -10.24
N GLY A 367 20.76 22.33 -11.55
CA GLY A 367 20.63 20.96 -12.06
C GLY A 367 21.75 20.07 -11.54
N GLY A 368 21.45 18.77 -11.42
CA GLY A 368 22.42 17.74 -11.14
C GLY A 368 23.30 17.44 -12.35
N VAL A 369 24.51 16.94 -12.09
CA VAL A 369 25.43 16.49 -13.14
C VAL A 369 24.98 15.12 -13.66
N GLY A 370 25.10 14.88 -14.97
CA GLY A 370 24.94 13.53 -15.53
C GLY A 370 26.04 12.57 -15.05
N GLY A 371 25.79 11.26 -15.20
CA GLY A 371 26.75 10.20 -14.87
C GLY A 371 27.81 9.94 -15.93
#